data_AF-A0A4Y2VHY7-F1
#
_entry.id   AF-A0A4Y2VHY7-F1
#
_cell.length_a   1.000
_cell.length_b   1.000
_cell.length_c   1.000
_cell.angle_alpha   90.00
_cell.angle_beta   90.00
_cell.angle_gamma   90.00
#
_symmetry.space_group_name_H-M   'P 1'
#
loop_
_entity.id
_entity.type
_entity.pdbx_description
1 polymer ?
#
loop_
_entity_poly.entity_id
_entity_poly.type
_entity_poly.pdbx_seq_one_letter_code
_entity_poly.pdbx_strand_id
1 'polypeptide(L)'
;MLTMLLGQKAGYKEFPCFLCLWDIRPSDLHWTKTDWSLRGVLTPGGKKFINTTLVPPENVLLPPIHIKLGLMKQFIKSPPKYGECFRYLCSKFPKLSEAKLKEGVFASPDIRKLLSDSLFSETMGTRRKKRGTLLRMQCIVFEDTKDLVCKTIVQRMLAAYEAQGCKMSLKVHFLHSHIVCFPENLEAYSEEQVE
;
A
#
# COMPACT_ATOMS: atom_id res chain seq x y z
N MET A 1 -10.48 9.66 -8.12
CA MET A 1 -10.20 9.90 -9.55
C MET A 1 -10.12 8.60 -10.35
N LEU A 2 -9.25 7.65 -9.98
CA LEU A 2 -9.05 6.39 -10.73
C LEU A 2 -10.33 5.59 -11.01
N THR A 3 -11.19 5.38 -10.01
CA THR A 3 -12.46 4.65 -10.19
C THR A 3 -13.40 5.35 -11.18
N MET A 4 -13.30 6.68 -11.32
CA MET A 4 -14.10 7.45 -12.28
C MET A 4 -13.59 7.24 -13.71
N LEU A 5 -12.27 7.31 -13.91
CA LEU A 5 -11.63 7.07 -15.21
C LEU A 5 -11.87 5.64 -15.71
N LEU A 6 -11.85 4.68 -14.79
CA LEU A 6 -12.08 3.27 -15.07
C LEU A 6 -13.57 2.90 -15.11
N GLY A 7 -14.48 3.83 -14.85
CA GLY A 7 -15.92 3.55 -14.79
C GLY A 7 -16.33 2.56 -13.70
N GLN A 8 -15.49 2.35 -12.68
CA GLN A 8 -15.71 1.39 -11.60
C GLN A 8 -16.51 2.02 -10.45
N LYS A 9 -17.43 1.25 -9.85
CA LYS A 9 -18.18 1.69 -8.67
C LYS A 9 -17.24 2.00 -7.51
N ALA A 10 -17.39 3.17 -6.89
CA ALA A 10 -16.65 3.54 -5.70
C ALA A 10 -17.07 2.69 -4.48
N GLY A 11 -16.09 2.33 -3.64
CA GLY A 11 -16.30 1.57 -2.41
C GLY A 11 -15.93 0.08 -2.50
N TYR A 12 -15.35 -0.46 -1.42
CA TYR A 12 -14.84 -1.82 -1.36
C TYR A 12 -15.96 -2.80 -0.97
N LYS A 13 -16.50 -3.55 -1.94
CA LYS A 13 -17.41 -4.68 -1.59
C LYS A 13 -16.97 -6.04 -2.13
N GLU A 14 -16.29 -6.10 -3.28
CA GLU A 14 -15.74 -7.33 -3.91
C GLU A 14 -15.04 -6.91 -5.24
N PHE A 15 -14.02 -7.63 -5.72
CA PHE A 15 -13.26 -7.33 -6.95
C PHE A 15 -12.79 -5.87 -7.16
N PRO A 16 -11.95 -5.30 -6.28
CA PRO A 16 -11.47 -3.92 -6.40
C PRO A 16 -10.36 -3.72 -7.43
N CYS A 17 -9.57 -4.76 -7.77
CA CYS A 17 -8.48 -4.65 -8.74
C CYS A 17 -9.03 -4.47 -10.15
N PHE A 18 -8.55 -3.49 -10.91
CA PHE A 18 -9.01 -3.26 -12.29
C PHE A 18 -8.31 -4.13 -13.34
N LEU A 19 -7.25 -4.86 -12.97
CA LEU A 19 -6.51 -5.76 -13.87
C LEU A 19 -6.94 -7.23 -13.73
N CYS A 20 -7.33 -7.66 -12.53
CA CYS A 20 -7.68 -9.05 -12.26
C CYS A 20 -8.91 -9.20 -11.36
N LEU A 21 -9.38 -10.44 -11.24
CA LEU A 21 -10.52 -10.85 -10.42
C LEU A 21 -10.11 -11.19 -8.98
N TRP A 22 -9.32 -10.32 -8.36
CA TRP A 22 -8.95 -10.45 -6.94
C TRP A 22 -10.15 -10.16 -6.03
N ASP A 23 -10.66 -11.15 -5.30
CA ASP A 23 -11.76 -10.95 -4.35
C ASP A 23 -11.24 -10.59 -2.95
N ILE A 24 -11.80 -9.55 -2.33
CA ILE A 24 -11.46 -9.14 -0.95
C ILE A 24 -12.01 -10.11 0.09
N ARG A 25 -13.07 -10.88 -0.22
CA ARG A 25 -13.79 -11.70 0.76
C ARG A 25 -12.96 -12.87 1.34
N PRO A 26 -12.36 -13.77 0.53
CA PRO A 26 -11.54 -14.87 1.06
C PRO A 26 -10.13 -14.38 1.39
N SER A 27 -9.87 -14.06 2.67
CA SER A 27 -8.57 -13.51 3.11
C SER A 27 -7.44 -14.54 3.18
N ASP A 28 -7.78 -15.82 3.21
CA ASP A 28 -6.88 -16.98 3.29
C ASP A 28 -6.03 -17.17 2.02
N LEU A 29 -6.56 -16.80 0.86
CA LEU A 29 -5.86 -16.92 -0.43
C LEU A 29 -5.02 -15.69 -0.79
N HIS A 30 -5.14 -14.59 -0.04
CA HIS A 30 -4.57 -13.30 -0.44
C HIS A 30 -3.05 -13.36 -0.57
N TRP A 31 -2.37 -13.95 0.41
CA TRP A 31 -0.90 -13.99 0.44
C TRP A 31 -0.29 -15.17 -0.32
N THR A 32 -1.08 -16.21 -0.60
CA THR A 32 -0.59 -17.43 -1.28
C THR A 32 -0.84 -17.41 -2.79
N LYS A 33 -1.88 -16.69 -3.25
CA LYS A 33 -2.25 -16.62 -4.67
C LYS A 33 -1.81 -15.32 -5.33
N THR A 34 -1.04 -15.43 -6.40
CA THR A 34 -0.61 -14.30 -7.25
C THR A 34 -1.28 -14.28 -8.62
N ASP A 35 -1.65 -15.44 -9.15
CA ASP A 35 -2.20 -15.70 -10.49
C ASP A 35 -3.73 -15.55 -10.55
N TRP A 36 -4.20 -14.36 -10.24
CA TRP A 36 -5.63 -14.05 -10.35
C TRP A 36 -6.04 -13.96 -11.82
N SER A 37 -7.20 -14.53 -12.15
CA SER A 37 -7.75 -14.46 -13.50
C SER A 37 -7.86 -13.01 -13.95
N LEU A 38 -7.27 -12.69 -15.10
CA LEU A 38 -7.31 -11.35 -15.66
C LEU A 38 -8.74 -10.95 -15.99
N ARG A 39 -8.99 -9.64 -15.99
CA ARG A 39 -10.25 -9.11 -16.51
C ARG A 39 -10.21 -9.17 -18.03
N GLY A 40 -11.32 -9.62 -18.61
CA GLY A 40 -11.61 -9.39 -20.01
C GLY A 40 -12.07 -7.94 -20.23
N VAL A 41 -12.83 -7.73 -21.31
CA VAL A 41 -13.39 -6.42 -21.66
C VAL A 41 -14.19 -5.84 -20.48
N LEU A 42 -13.86 -4.62 -20.09
CA LEU A 42 -14.54 -3.89 -19.02
C LEU A 42 -15.86 -3.32 -19.54
N THR A 43 -16.91 -4.15 -19.54
CA THR A 43 -18.24 -3.73 -19.98
C THR A 43 -19.07 -3.13 -18.83
N PRO A 44 -19.81 -2.04 -19.08
CA PRO A 44 -20.79 -1.53 -18.12
C PRO A 44 -21.82 -2.60 -17.73
N GLY A 45 -22.17 -2.68 -16.45
CA GLY A 45 -23.07 -3.69 -15.90
C GLY A 45 -22.39 -4.99 -15.46
N GLY A 46 -21.16 -5.27 -15.93
CA GLY A 46 -20.36 -6.42 -15.50
C GLY A 46 -19.52 -6.11 -14.26
N LYS A 47 -19.35 -7.09 -13.35
CA LYS A 47 -18.41 -7.13 -12.19
C LYS A 47 -17.93 -5.77 -11.64
N LYS A 48 -18.86 -4.82 -11.43
CA LYS A 48 -18.72 -3.49 -10.80
C LYS A 48 -18.24 -2.33 -11.66
N PHE A 49 -18.27 -2.47 -12.98
CA PHE A 49 -18.17 -1.35 -13.90
C PHE A 49 -19.56 -0.78 -14.14
N ILE A 50 -19.76 0.48 -13.77
CA ILE A 50 -21.01 1.21 -13.95
C ILE A 50 -21.01 2.01 -15.23
N ASN A 51 -19.83 2.46 -15.68
CA ASN A 51 -19.65 3.27 -16.87
C ASN A 51 -18.58 2.64 -17.77
N THR A 52 -18.54 3.10 -19.01
CA THR A 52 -17.46 2.76 -19.95
C THR A 52 -16.14 3.33 -19.45
N THR A 53 -15.09 2.52 -19.55
CA THR A 53 -13.72 2.91 -19.22
C THR A 53 -13.24 3.99 -20.20
N LEU A 54 -12.72 5.11 -19.67
CA LEU A 54 -12.19 6.22 -20.46
C LEU A 54 -10.71 6.05 -20.83
N VAL A 55 -9.97 5.25 -20.05
CA VAL A 55 -8.54 5.02 -20.22
C VAL A 55 -8.27 3.52 -20.12
N PRO A 56 -7.56 2.91 -21.08
CA PRO A 56 -7.20 1.49 -20.99
C PRO A 56 -6.55 1.15 -19.64
N PRO A 57 -7.02 0.12 -18.91
CA PRO A 57 -6.52 -0.22 -17.57
C PRO A 57 -5.00 -0.44 -17.51
N GLU A 58 -4.42 -0.99 -18.57
CA GLU A 58 -2.99 -1.21 -18.75
C GLU A 58 -2.17 0.09 -18.77
N ASN A 59 -2.80 1.22 -19.10
CA ASN A 59 -2.17 2.55 -19.13
C ASN A 59 -2.35 3.31 -17.80
N VAL A 60 -3.04 2.72 -16.83
CA VAL A 60 -3.31 3.36 -15.54
C VAL A 60 -2.24 2.96 -14.52
N LEU A 61 -1.39 3.93 -14.17
CA LEU A 61 -0.44 3.78 -13.08
C LEU A 61 -1.08 4.20 -11.74
N LEU A 62 -0.90 3.38 -10.70
CA LEU A 62 -1.25 3.80 -9.34
C LEU A 62 -0.23 4.84 -8.87
N PRO A 63 -0.66 6.05 -8.45
CA PRO A 63 0.27 7.10 -8.06
C PRO A 63 1.19 6.64 -6.90
N PRO A 64 2.53 6.79 -7.04
CA PRO A 64 3.51 6.37 -6.04
C PRO A 64 3.24 6.91 -4.64
N ILE A 65 2.85 8.19 -4.54
CA ILE A 65 2.50 8.83 -3.27
C ILE A 65 1.34 8.10 -2.57
N HIS A 66 0.30 7.74 -3.31
CA HIS A 66 -0.82 7.02 -2.74
C HIS A 66 -0.41 5.62 -2.28
N ILE A 67 0.47 4.93 -3.01
CA ILE A 67 0.99 3.62 -2.58
C ILE A 67 1.71 3.77 -1.24
N LYS A 68 2.68 4.69 -1.15
CA LYS A 68 3.42 5.02 0.07
C LYS A 68 2.50 5.32 1.26
N LEU A 69 1.55 6.24 1.08
CA LEU A 69 0.56 6.59 2.12
C LEU A 69 -0.26 5.37 2.56
N GLY A 70 -0.65 4.52 1.61
CA GLY A 70 -1.45 3.33 1.90
C GLY A 70 -0.68 2.24 2.64
N LEU A 71 0.57 2.01 2.27
CA LEU A 71 1.47 1.09 2.94
C LEU A 71 1.70 1.53 4.39
N MET A 72 2.09 2.79 4.60
CA MET A 72 2.28 3.36 5.93
C MET A 72 1.03 3.28 6.79
N LYS A 73 -0.14 3.61 6.21
CA LYS A 73 -1.42 3.48 6.90
C LYS A 73 -1.65 2.07 7.41
N GLN A 74 -1.49 1.05 6.57
CA GLN A 74 -1.71 -0.34 6.98
C GLN A 74 -0.69 -0.82 8.01
N PHE A 75 0.56 -0.44 7.84
CA PHE A 75 1.64 -0.80 8.74
C PHE A 75 1.44 -0.23 10.14
N ILE A 76 0.88 0.98 10.25
CA ILE A 76 0.58 1.62 11.54
C ILE A 76 -0.72 1.10 12.16
N LYS A 77 -1.68 0.66 11.33
CA LYS A 77 -2.94 0.07 11.81
C LYS A 77 -2.82 -1.37 12.32
N SER A 78 -1.74 -2.08 11.98
CA SER A 78 -1.54 -3.47 12.37
C SER A 78 -1.06 -3.72 13.81
N PRO A 79 -0.20 -2.89 14.45
CA PRO A 79 0.10 -3.05 15.87
C PRO A 79 -1.14 -2.81 16.77
N PRO A 80 -1.12 -3.31 18.02
CA PRO A 80 -2.20 -3.08 18.98
C PRO A 80 -2.48 -1.58 19.18
N LYS A 81 -3.76 -1.20 19.18
CA LYS A 81 -4.22 0.21 19.25
C LYS A 81 -3.74 1.01 20.46
N TYR A 82 -3.25 0.34 21.50
CA TYR A 82 -2.80 0.94 22.75
C TYR A 82 -1.41 0.42 23.18
N GLY A 83 -0.64 -0.16 22.25
CA GLY A 83 0.71 -0.65 22.52
C GLY A 83 1.76 0.47 22.64
N GLU A 84 3.01 0.08 22.91
CA GLU A 84 4.15 1.02 23.02
C GLU A 84 4.34 1.89 21.78
N CYS A 85 4.22 1.30 20.58
CA CYS A 85 4.21 2.04 19.32
C CYS A 85 3.16 3.15 19.29
N PHE A 86 1.91 2.89 19.71
CA PHE A 86 0.87 3.92 19.68
C PHE A 86 1.19 5.06 20.65
N ARG A 87 1.65 4.73 21.87
CA ARG A 87 2.09 5.74 22.84
C ARG A 87 3.25 6.58 22.30
N TYR A 88 4.19 5.95 21.60
CA TYR A 88 5.30 6.64 20.94
C TYR A 88 4.82 7.58 19.82
N LEU A 89 3.87 7.14 18.99
CA LEU A 89 3.31 7.98 17.94
C LEU A 89 2.60 9.22 18.53
N CYS A 90 1.86 9.06 19.63
CA CYS A 90 1.22 10.18 20.33
C CYS A 90 2.25 11.20 20.86
N SER A 91 3.38 10.75 21.40
CA SER A 91 4.42 11.65 21.89
C SER A 91 5.22 12.31 20.75
N LYS A 92 5.45 11.58 19.65
CA LYS A 92 6.22 12.08 18.50
C LYS A 92 5.46 13.10 17.66
N PHE A 93 4.14 12.94 17.54
CA PHE A 93 3.26 13.79 16.76
C PHE A 93 2.13 14.39 17.61
N PRO A 94 2.43 15.27 18.58
CA PRO A 94 1.42 15.82 19.48
C PRO A 94 0.38 16.70 18.76
N LYS A 95 0.69 17.15 17.53
CA LYS A 95 -0.23 17.92 16.68
C LYS A 95 -1.25 17.05 15.93
N LEU A 96 -1.03 15.73 15.86
CA LEU A 96 -1.97 14.79 15.25
C LEU A 96 -2.93 14.27 16.32
N SER A 97 -4.21 14.15 15.95
CA SER A 97 -5.19 13.56 16.86
C SER A 97 -4.97 12.05 16.99
N GLU A 98 -5.34 11.49 18.14
CA GLU A 98 -5.33 10.02 18.33
C GLU A 98 -6.09 9.28 17.25
N ALA A 99 -7.19 9.85 16.75
CA ALA A 99 -7.98 9.26 15.67
C ALA A 99 -7.16 9.14 14.37
N LYS A 100 -6.41 10.20 14.00
CA LYS A 100 -5.51 10.16 12.84
C LYS A 100 -4.40 9.12 13.03
N LEU A 101 -3.81 9.08 14.22
CA LEU A 101 -2.75 8.11 14.55
C LEU A 101 -3.25 6.66 14.52
N LYS A 102 -4.41 6.37 15.13
CA LYS A 102 -5.06 5.04 15.10
C LYS A 102 -5.44 4.61 13.69
N GLU A 103 -5.79 5.57 12.85
CA GLU A 103 -6.14 5.34 11.45
C GLU A 103 -4.93 5.37 10.50
N GLY A 104 -3.71 5.57 11.00
CA GLY A 104 -2.51 5.60 10.19
C GLY A 104 -2.49 6.75 9.17
N VAL A 105 -3.12 7.88 9.50
CA VAL A 105 -3.24 9.05 8.61
C VAL A 105 -2.08 10.01 8.90
N PHE A 106 -1.13 10.05 7.97
CA PHE A 106 0.06 10.89 8.04
C PHE A 106 0.25 11.63 6.72
N ALA A 107 0.81 12.83 6.78
CA ALA A 107 1.31 13.51 5.60
C ALA A 107 2.66 12.90 5.17
N SER A 108 3.06 13.13 3.91
CA SER A 108 4.35 12.66 3.41
C SER A 108 5.53 13.06 4.31
N PRO A 109 5.66 14.32 4.78
CA PRO A 109 6.74 14.72 5.69
C PRO A 109 6.76 13.96 7.02
N ASP A 110 5.59 13.68 7.60
CA ASP A 110 5.50 12.92 8.85
C ASP A 110 5.98 11.48 8.66
N ILE A 111 5.65 10.86 7.52
CA ILE A 111 6.14 9.54 7.13
C ILE A 111 7.66 9.56 6.98
N ARG A 112 8.23 10.58 6.34
CA ARG A 112 9.70 10.69 6.22
C ARG A 112 10.35 10.77 7.60
N LYS A 113 9.81 11.62 8.47
CA LYS A 113 10.29 11.78 9.85
C LYS A 113 10.20 10.47 10.63
N LEU A 114 9.13 9.71 10.43
CA LEU A 114 8.90 8.43 11.11
C LEU A 114 9.82 7.32 10.60
N LEU A 115 10.05 7.24 9.29
CA LEU A 115 10.92 6.22 8.68
C LEU A 115 12.39 6.45 9.01
N SER A 116 12.82 7.70 9.15
CA SER A 116 14.18 8.05 9.58
C SER A 116 14.42 7.92 11.09
N ASP A 117 13.39 7.59 11.88
CA ASP A 117 13.47 7.54 13.33
C ASP A 117 13.80 6.14 13.85
N SER A 118 15.03 5.95 14.34
CA SER A 118 15.48 4.67 14.88
C SER A 118 14.63 4.21 16.08
N LEU A 119 14.19 5.13 16.94
CA LEU A 119 13.39 4.82 18.13
C LEU A 119 12.01 4.29 17.76
N PHE A 120 11.43 4.76 16.65
CA PHE A 120 10.15 4.22 16.17
C PHE A 120 10.26 2.73 15.89
N SER A 121 11.37 2.29 15.26
CA SER A 121 11.58 0.88 14.97
C SER A 121 11.67 -0.01 16.22
N GLU A 122 12.12 0.56 17.34
CA GLU A 122 12.22 -0.13 18.64
C GLU A 122 10.85 -0.28 19.29
N THR A 123 9.97 0.72 19.15
CA THR A 123 8.62 0.72 19.74
C THR A 123 7.66 -0.27 19.08
N MET A 124 8.01 -0.79 17.91
CA MET A 124 7.18 -1.73 17.14
C MET A 124 7.20 -3.17 17.68
N GLY A 125 7.97 -3.49 18.72
CA GLY A 125 8.03 -4.84 19.33
C GLY A 125 9.22 -5.68 18.85
N THR A 126 9.03 -6.99 18.58
CA THR A 126 10.14 -7.96 18.36
C THR A 126 11.26 -7.42 17.45
N ARG A 127 12.42 -7.18 18.07
CA ARG A 127 13.52 -6.29 17.65
C ARG A 127 14.10 -6.47 16.24
N ARG A 128 13.90 -7.62 15.57
CA ARG A 128 14.64 -7.98 14.33
C ARG A 128 13.79 -8.05 13.05
N LYS A 129 12.51 -8.43 13.12
CA LYS A 129 11.67 -8.58 11.90
C LYS A 129 11.08 -7.25 11.42
N LYS A 130 10.67 -6.36 12.34
CA LYS A 130 9.93 -5.12 12.00
C LYS A 130 10.80 -3.94 11.59
N ARG A 131 12.04 -3.84 12.12
CA ARG A 131 13.04 -2.86 11.70
C ARG A 131 13.48 -3.09 10.25
N GLY A 132 13.65 -4.35 9.85
CA GLY A 132 13.92 -4.72 8.46
C GLY A 132 12.81 -4.29 7.51
N THR A 133 11.54 -4.41 7.92
CA THR A 133 10.38 -3.94 7.13
C THR A 133 10.38 -2.42 6.98
N LEU A 134 10.68 -1.69 8.06
CA LEU A 134 10.68 -0.22 8.04
C LEU A 134 11.76 0.36 7.11
N LEU A 135 12.98 -0.18 7.21
CA LEU A 135 14.09 0.15 6.29
C LEU A 135 13.77 -0.23 4.84
N ARG A 136 13.05 -1.33 4.61
CA ARG A 136 12.64 -1.76 3.25
C ARG A 136 11.51 -0.90 2.69
N MET A 137 10.60 -0.48 3.55
CA MET A 137 9.61 0.55 3.21
C MET A 137 10.32 1.83 2.83
N GLN A 138 11.38 2.24 3.55
CA GLN A 138 12.21 3.38 3.18
C GLN A 138 12.77 3.23 1.75
N CYS A 139 13.35 2.09 1.38
CA CYS A 139 13.85 1.87 0.00
C CYS A 139 12.73 1.98 -1.06
N ILE A 140 11.56 1.36 -0.85
CA ILE A 140 10.41 1.47 -1.79
C ILE A 140 9.89 2.91 -1.88
N VAL A 141 10.02 3.66 -0.79
CA VAL A 141 9.44 4.98 -0.60
C VAL A 141 10.37 6.12 -1.02
N PHE A 142 11.69 5.88 -1.09
CA PHE A 142 12.72 6.91 -1.26
C PHE A 142 13.85 6.57 -2.23
N GLU A 143 14.05 5.32 -2.67
CA GLU A 143 15.23 4.97 -3.47
C GLU A 143 14.87 4.42 -4.85
N ASP A 144 15.45 5.08 -5.88
CA ASP A 144 15.50 4.66 -7.28
C ASP A 144 16.38 3.40 -7.40
N THR A 145 15.81 2.23 -7.08
CA THR A 145 16.56 0.97 -7.09
C THR A 145 16.24 0.13 -8.30
N LYS A 146 17.25 0.06 -9.18
CA LYS A 146 17.36 -0.81 -10.36
C LYS A 146 16.73 -2.20 -10.13
N ASP A 147 15.79 -2.49 -11.02
CA ASP A 147 14.83 -3.60 -11.21
C ASP A 147 14.93 -4.88 -10.34
N LEU A 148 16.11 -5.47 -10.11
CA LEU A 148 16.23 -6.75 -9.36
C LEU A 148 16.16 -6.59 -7.83
N VAL A 149 16.66 -5.46 -7.32
CA VAL A 149 16.69 -5.17 -5.88
C VAL A 149 15.29 -4.76 -5.42
N CYS A 150 14.53 -4.04 -6.25
CA CYS A 150 13.17 -3.61 -5.95
C CYS A 150 12.21 -4.79 -5.74
N LYS A 151 12.17 -5.77 -6.65
CA LYS A 151 11.34 -6.99 -6.51
C LYS A 151 11.64 -7.74 -5.20
N THR A 152 12.93 -7.91 -4.90
CA THR A 152 13.37 -8.59 -3.67
C THR A 152 12.97 -7.81 -2.40
N ILE A 153 13.10 -6.49 -2.42
CA ILE A 153 12.70 -5.61 -1.31
C ILE A 153 11.18 -5.66 -1.11
N VAL A 154 10.41 -5.58 -2.18
CA VAL A 154 8.94 -5.66 -2.14
C VAL A 154 8.48 -7.01 -1.59
N GLN A 155 8.98 -8.13 -2.11
CA GLN A 155 8.65 -9.48 -1.58
C GLN A 155 8.94 -9.60 -0.09
N ARG A 156 10.10 -9.11 0.33
CA ARG A 156 10.52 -9.07 1.73
C ARG A 156 9.63 -8.17 2.61
N MET A 157 9.15 -7.06 2.08
CA MET A 157 8.18 -6.19 2.76
C MET A 157 6.83 -6.92 2.90
N LEU A 158 6.35 -7.54 1.82
CA LEU A 158 5.08 -8.28 1.79
C LEU A 158 5.06 -9.43 2.81
N ALA A 159 6.13 -10.23 2.86
CA ALA A 159 6.27 -11.29 3.86
C ALA A 159 6.21 -10.76 5.31
N ALA A 160 6.70 -9.55 5.56
CA ALA A 160 6.60 -8.95 6.87
C ALA A 160 5.18 -8.42 7.19
N TYR A 161 4.46 -7.93 6.17
CA TYR A 161 3.04 -7.54 6.34
C TYR A 161 2.19 -8.77 6.67
N GLU A 162 2.40 -9.87 5.95
CA GLU A 162 1.75 -11.15 6.23
C GLU A 162 2.06 -11.63 7.66
N ALA A 163 3.35 -11.67 8.05
CA ALA A 163 3.77 -12.08 9.39
C ALA A 163 3.24 -11.16 10.51
N GLN A 164 2.89 -9.92 10.19
CA GLN A 164 2.28 -8.97 11.12
C GLN A 164 0.75 -9.12 11.19
N GLY A 165 0.15 -9.99 10.37
CA GLY A 165 -1.29 -10.17 10.28
C GLY A 165 -2.00 -9.00 9.58
N CYS A 166 -1.27 -8.22 8.76
CA CYS A 166 -1.88 -7.16 7.95
C CYS A 166 -2.88 -7.78 6.97
N LYS A 167 -4.10 -7.23 6.91
CA LYS A 167 -5.02 -7.55 5.80
C LYS A 167 -4.47 -6.93 4.51
N MET A 168 -4.51 -7.67 3.40
CA MET A 168 -4.10 -7.15 2.08
C MET A 168 -5.01 -5.99 1.66
N SER A 169 -4.43 -4.82 1.35
CA SER A 169 -5.19 -3.76 0.67
C SER A 169 -5.03 -3.89 -0.83
N LEU A 170 -5.81 -3.10 -1.57
CA LEU A 170 -5.61 -2.94 -3.01
C LEU A 170 -4.16 -2.57 -3.35
N LYS A 171 -3.52 -1.67 -2.60
CA LYS A 171 -2.15 -1.22 -2.89
C LYS A 171 -1.12 -2.34 -2.68
N VAL A 172 -1.28 -3.11 -1.60
CA VAL A 172 -0.44 -4.28 -1.31
C VAL A 172 -0.66 -5.36 -2.37
N HIS A 173 -1.92 -5.58 -2.78
CA HIS A 173 -2.25 -6.52 -3.84
C HIS A 173 -1.58 -6.14 -5.17
N PHE A 174 -1.57 -4.87 -5.56
CA PHE A 174 -0.87 -4.41 -6.76
C PHE A 174 0.64 -4.68 -6.68
N LEU A 175 1.28 -4.46 -5.53
CA LEU A 175 2.69 -4.78 -5.34
C LEU A 175 2.97 -6.30 -5.32
N HIS A 176 1.99 -7.12 -4.94
CA HIS A 176 2.12 -8.58 -4.89
C HIS A 176 1.89 -9.25 -6.25
N SER A 177 0.81 -8.87 -6.94
CA SER A 177 0.33 -9.53 -8.17
C SER A 177 0.66 -8.76 -9.45
N HIS A 178 0.94 -7.46 -9.37
CA HIS A 178 1.09 -6.58 -10.52
C HIS A 178 2.35 -5.70 -10.43
N ILE A 179 3.40 -6.18 -9.75
CA ILE A 179 4.65 -5.41 -9.60
C ILE A 179 5.28 -5.04 -10.95
N VAL A 180 5.08 -5.88 -11.96
CA VAL A 180 5.56 -5.68 -13.34
C VAL A 180 4.89 -4.50 -14.06
N CYS A 181 3.75 -4.00 -13.57
CA CYS A 181 3.05 -2.86 -14.13
C CYS A 181 3.65 -1.52 -13.66
N PHE A 182 4.58 -1.53 -12.70
CA PHE A 182 5.23 -0.33 -12.21
C PHE A 182 6.47 -0.01 -13.06
N PRO A 183 6.66 1.25 -13.49
CA PRO A 183 7.87 1.65 -14.20
C PRO A 183 9.09 1.52 -13.29
N GLU A 184 10.27 1.35 -13.89
CA GLU A 184 11.53 1.19 -13.17
C GLU A 184 11.83 2.39 -12.24
N ASN A 185 11.45 3.60 -12.65
CA ASN A 185 11.58 4.81 -11.84
C ASN A 185 10.18 5.33 -11.45
N LEU A 186 9.76 5.05 -10.22
CA LEU A 186 8.50 5.54 -9.67
C LEU A 186 8.55 7.01 -9.23
N GLU A 187 9.72 7.53 -8.88
CA GLU A 187 9.88 8.90 -8.40
C GLU A 187 9.59 9.92 -9.50
N ALA A 188 9.94 9.61 -10.75
CA ALA A 188 9.62 10.42 -11.93
C ALA A 188 8.11 10.66 -12.12
N TYR A 189 7.26 9.82 -11.50
CA TYR A 189 5.81 9.92 -11.53
C TYR A 189 5.23 10.35 -10.17
N SER A 190 6.08 10.81 -9.24
CA SER A 190 5.62 11.27 -7.93
C SER A 190 4.99 12.67 -8.03
N GLU A 191 3.78 12.79 -7.49
CA GLU A 191 3.05 14.05 -7.42
C GLU A 191 3.54 14.94 -6.26
N GLU A 192 4.68 14.62 -5.62
CA GLU A 192 5.18 15.33 -4.44
C GLU A 192 5.56 16.81 -4.72
N GLN A 193 5.58 17.23 -5.99
CA GLN A 193 5.79 18.64 -6.42
C GLN A 193 4.49 19.42 -6.71
N VAL A 194 3.31 18.78 -6.62
CA VAL A 194 2.02 19.38 -7.03
C VAL A 194 1.11 19.71 -5.83
N GLU A 195 1.56 19.46 -4.58
CA GLU A 195 0.76 19.63 -3.36
C GLU A 195 1.27 20.76 -2.44
#